data_AF-A0A972D365-F1
#
_entry.id   AF-A0A972D365-F1
#
_cell.length_a   1.000
_cell.length_b   1.000
_cell.length_c   1.000
_cell.angle_alpha   90.00
_cell.angle_beta   90.00
_cell.angle_gamma   90.00
#
_symmetry.space_group_name_H-M   'P 1'
#
loop_
_entity.id
_entity.type
_entity.pdbx_description
1 polymer ?
#
loop_
_entity_poly.entity_id
_entity_poly.type
_entity_poly.pdbx_seq_one_letter_code
_entity_poly.pdbx_strand_id
1 'polypeptide(L)'
;MNGHKQVTALFSELKKDQVAAPIASPLGGMVRVGTEVTLTTVTAGATIYYTVDGSQPTTGSTVYSEAQKPVVPANGMSLKAFAVKDGMLPSNIVTFVYSTYDEMPVEQAALQVGGGDFRMRRAPAGLTFPFGMFDTETTIDYAYWIGETEVTYALWSEVYNWATAEARGDSRYYFARYGQPGNYYDPDPDPMQPVTTISWRDAIVWCNALTEYYNA
;
A
#
# COMPACT_ATOMS: atom_id res chain seq x y z
N MET A 1 35.48 -2.75 -3.86
CA MET A 1 34.66 -1.53 -3.75
C MET A 1 33.50 -1.86 -2.82
N ASN A 2 33.60 -1.40 -1.58
CA ASN A 2 32.74 -1.78 -0.46
C ASN A 2 31.51 -0.86 -0.44
N GLY A 3 30.32 -1.41 -0.70
CA GLY A 3 29.06 -0.67 -0.72
C GLY A 3 27.98 -1.22 0.22
N HIS A 4 28.33 -2.14 1.12
CA HIS A 4 27.38 -2.63 2.12
C HIS A 4 27.11 -1.51 3.12
N LYS A 5 25.97 -0.83 2.95
CA LYS A 5 25.39 0.08 3.94
C LYS A 5 25.19 -0.73 5.23
N GLN A 6 26.09 -0.56 6.19
CA GLN A 6 25.90 -1.09 7.53
C GLN A 6 24.81 -0.25 8.20
N VAL A 7 23.68 -0.87 8.53
CA VAL A 7 22.71 -0.28 9.45
C VAL A 7 23.24 -0.57 10.85
N THR A 8 23.96 0.38 11.43
CA THR A 8 24.38 0.30 12.83
C THR A 8 23.19 0.63 13.71
N ALA A 9 22.54 -0.39 14.28
CA ALA A 9 21.60 -0.18 15.38
C ALA A 9 22.40 0.27 16.62
N LEU A 10 22.35 1.55 16.94
CA LEU A 10 22.85 2.06 18.21
C LEU A 10 21.85 1.67 19.30
N PHE A 11 22.11 0.58 20.01
CA PHE A 11 21.50 0.39 21.32
C PHE A 11 22.15 1.40 22.26
N SER A 12 21.51 2.56 22.47
CA SER A 12 21.91 3.44 23.56
C SER A 12 21.57 2.71 24.86
N GLU A 13 22.59 2.22 25.54
CA GLU A 13 22.48 1.76 26.93
C GLU A 13 21.79 2.89 27.71
N LEU A 14 20.57 2.65 28.21
CA LEU A 14 19.89 3.60 29.09
C LEU A 14 20.82 3.83 30.28
N LYS A 15 21.29 5.06 30.46
CA LYS A 15 22.00 5.40 31.70
C LYS A 15 21.07 5.07 32.85
N LYS A 16 21.62 4.47 33.91
CA LYS A 16 20.88 4.24 35.16
C LYS A 16 20.19 5.55 35.53
N ASP A 17 18.86 5.52 35.63
CA ASP A 17 17.96 6.65 35.92
C ASP A 17 17.64 7.63 34.76
N GLN A 18 17.73 7.19 33.50
CA GLN A 18 17.25 7.94 32.33
C GLN A 18 15.85 7.49 31.88
N VAL A 19 14.99 8.44 31.51
CA VAL A 19 13.67 8.17 30.91
C VAL A 19 13.84 7.53 29.53
N ALA A 20 13.02 6.53 29.22
CA ALA A 20 13.00 5.90 27.91
C ALA A 20 12.47 6.88 26.84
N ALA A 21 13.15 6.93 25.71
CA ALA A 21 12.75 7.79 24.61
C ALA A 21 11.35 7.45 24.10
N PRO A 22 10.57 8.45 23.66
CA PRO A 22 9.29 8.20 23.02
C PRO A 22 9.40 7.28 21.79
N ILE A 23 8.36 6.51 21.53
CA ILE A 23 8.17 5.71 20.32
C ILE A 23 6.92 6.24 19.62
N ALA A 24 7.01 6.45 18.30
CA ALA A 24 5.89 6.86 17.48
C ALA A 24 5.20 5.66 16.82
N SER A 25 3.88 5.74 16.69
CA SER A 25 3.08 4.87 15.83
C SER A 25 2.20 5.75 14.94
N PRO A 26 2.40 5.74 13.61
CA PRO A 26 3.45 5.03 12.86
C PRO A 26 4.87 5.53 13.17
N LEU A 27 5.90 4.67 12.98
CA LEU A 27 7.31 4.97 13.30
C LEU A 27 7.96 6.04 12.40
N GLY A 28 7.30 6.46 11.33
CA GLY A 28 7.86 7.32 10.28
C GLY A 28 7.64 6.72 8.89
N GLY A 29 8.01 7.46 7.86
CA GLY A 29 7.87 7.06 6.45
C GLY A 29 6.67 7.66 5.75
N MET A 30 6.29 7.06 4.63
CA MET A 30 5.19 7.54 3.79
C MET A 30 3.83 7.18 4.42
N VAL A 31 3.02 8.19 4.73
CA VAL A 31 1.70 8.05 5.36
C VAL A 31 0.66 8.90 4.64
N ARG A 32 -0.62 8.68 4.93
CA ARG A 32 -1.70 9.48 4.35
C ARG A 32 -1.71 10.88 4.95
N VAL A 33 -2.11 11.88 4.17
CA VAL A 33 -2.43 13.21 4.72
C VAL A 33 -3.48 13.07 5.83
N GLY A 34 -3.24 13.73 6.96
CA GLY A 34 -4.13 13.69 8.12
C GLY A 34 -3.92 12.49 9.05
N THR A 35 -2.92 11.63 8.83
CA THR A 35 -2.58 10.57 9.78
C THR A 35 -2.22 11.17 11.15
N GLU A 36 -2.87 10.67 12.20
CA GLU A 36 -2.53 10.99 13.59
C GLU A 36 -1.36 10.12 14.07
N VAL A 37 -0.39 10.74 14.74
CA VAL A 37 0.76 10.05 15.31
C VAL A 37 0.54 9.85 16.80
N THR A 38 0.60 8.60 17.25
CA THR A 38 0.55 8.25 18.68
C THR A 38 1.96 8.17 19.23
N LEU A 39 2.26 8.90 20.32
CA LEU A 39 3.55 8.84 21.02
C LEU A 39 3.39 8.10 22.35
N THR A 40 4.27 7.15 22.62
CA THR A 40 4.28 6.40 23.90
C THR A 40 5.69 6.31 24.47
N THR A 41 5.82 6.09 25.77
CA THR A 41 7.09 5.77 26.42
C THR A 41 6.87 4.64 27.43
N VAL A 42 7.85 3.76 27.58
CA VAL A 42 7.79 2.66 28.56
C VAL A 42 8.03 3.15 29.99
N THR A 43 8.52 4.37 30.18
CA THR A 43 8.69 4.96 31.52
C THR A 43 7.35 5.49 32.04
N ALA A 44 6.68 4.70 32.87
CA ALA A 44 5.40 5.07 33.46
C ALA A 44 5.46 6.42 34.22
N GLY A 45 4.48 7.29 33.94
CA GLY A 45 4.36 8.62 34.55
C GLY A 45 5.29 9.69 33.98
N ALA A 46 5.99 9.41 32.87
CA ALA A 46 6.75 10.44 32.16
C ALA A 46 5.84 11.27 31.23
N THR A 47 6.14 12.56 31.13
CA THR A 47 5.48 13.51 30.22
C THR A 47 6.28 13.62 28.93
N ILE A 48 5.62 13.44 27.79
CA ILE A 48 6.23 13.57 26.46
C ILE A 48 5.99 14.99 25.93
N TYR A 49 7.06 15.62 25.42
CA TYR A 49 7.03 16.92 24.76
C TYR A 49 7.49 16.77 23.31
N TYR A 50 6.87 17.50 22.38
CA TYR A 50 7.17 17.36 20.96
C TYR A 50 7.09 18.67 20.16
N THR A 51 7.69 18.63 18.97
CA THR A 51 7.66 19.65 17.92
C THR A 51 7.46 18.99 16.56
N VAL A 52 6.76 19.64 15.64
CA VAL A 52 6.38 19.06 14.32
C VAL A 52 7.14 19.68 13.14
N ASP A 53 7.90 20.74 13.40
CA ASP A 53 8.67 21.52 12.42
C ASP A 53 10.15 21.13 12.37
N GLY A 54 10.55 20.09 13.10
CA GLY A 54 11.94 19.66 13.23
C GLY A 54 12.80 20.47 14.20
N SER A 55 12.24 21.49 14.87
CA SER A 55 12.94 22.22 15.95
C SER A 55 13.18 21.32 17.18
N GLN A 56 14.13 21.65 18.04
CA GLN A 56 14.41 20.84 19.23
C GLN A 56 13.29 21.03 20.26
N PRO A 57 12.63 19.95 20.73
CA PRO A 57 11.61 20.07 21.77
C PRO A 57 12.26 20.43 23.13
N THR A 58 11.53 21.21 23.93
CA THR A 58 11.87 21.58 25.30
C THR A 58 10.67 21.34 26.22
N THR A 59 10.83 21.52 27.53
CA THR A 59 9.69 21.45 28.47
C THR A 59 8.68 22.60 28.31
N GLY A 60 8.96 23.58 27.44
CA GLY A 60 8.00 24.59 26.99
C GLY A 60 7.30 24.25 25.66
N SER A 61 7.65 23.12 25.03
CA SER A 61 7.01 22.64 23.80
C SER A 61 5.65 22.00 24.08
N THR A 62 4.94 21.61 23.03
CA THR A 62 3.62 20.99 23.15
C THR A 62 3.71 19.65 23.90
N VAL A 63 2.84 19.46 24.89
CA VAL A 63 2.72 18.21 25.63
C VAL A 63 1.86 17.23 24.83
N TYR A 64 2.32 15.99 24.69
CA TYR A 64 1.52 14.94 24.08
C TYR A 64 0.34 14.55 24.98
N SER A 65 -0.84 14.47 24.37
CA SER A 65 -2.03 13.88 24.95
C SER A 65 -2.88 13.25 23.85
N GLU A 66 -3.80 12.34 24.21
CA GLU A 66 -4.71 11.74 23.23
C GLU A 66 -5.57 12.78 22.49
N ALA A 67 -5.84 13.94 23.10
CA ALA A 67 -6.57 15.04 22.46
C ALA A 67 -5.68 15.96 21.61
N GLN A 68 -4.36 15.83 21.68
CA GLN A 68 -3.38 16.68 20.99
C GLN A 68 -2.33 15.84 20.26
N LYS A 69 -2.79 14.84 19.49
CA LYS A 69 -1.91 14.06 18.63
C LYS A 69 -1.35 14.93 17.49
N PRO A 70 -0.05 14.81 17.16
CA PRO A 70 0.47 15.36 15.92
C PRO A 70 -0.29 14.81 14.72
N VAL A 71 -0.68 15.67 13.79
CA VAL A 71 -1.36 15.31 12.54
C VAL A 71 -0.44 15.62 11.37
N VAL A 72 -0.17 14.65 10.51
CA VAL A 72 0.75 14.82 9.38
C VAL A 72 0.09 15.67 8.28
N PRO A 73 0.67 16.82 7.88
CA PRO A 73 0.11 17.70 6.85
C PRO A 73 0.52 17.26 5.44
N ALA A 74 -0.06 17.87 4.41
CA ALA A 74 0.09 17.46 3.01
C ALA A 74 1.52 17.50 2.44
N ASN A 75 2.43 18.23 3.07
CA ASN A 75 3.84 18.34 2.69
C ASN A 75 4.78 17.54 3.61
N GLY A 76 4.23 16.62 4.42
CA GLY A 76 5.00 15.86 5.39
C GLY A 76 5.36 16.64 6.65
N MET A 77 6.08 15.99 7.56
CA MET A 77 6.36 16.52 8.90
C MET A 77 7.68 15.97 9.45
N SER A 78 8.41 16.79 10.22
CA SER A 78 9.55 16.35 11.01
C SER A 78 9.19 16.41 12.49
N LEU A 79 8.72 15.30 13.03
CA LEU A 79 8.33 15.17 14.43
C LEU A 79 9.56 14.89 15.30
N LYS A 80 9.83 15.74 16.28
CA LYS A 80 10.83 15.46 17.32
C LYS A 80 10.15 15.36 18.68
N ALA A 81 10.57 14.40 19.49
CA ALA A 81 9.97 14.17 20.79
C ALA A 81 11.01 13.74 21.84
N PHE A 82 10.75 14.07 23.09
CA PHE A 82 11.46 13.54 24.26
C PHE A 82 10.52 13.44 25.46
N ALA A 83 10.90 12.64 26.44
CA ALA A 83 10.12 12.41 27.65
C ALA A 83 10.89 12.85 28.90
N VAL A 84 10.16 13.41 29.87
CA VAL A 84 10.68 13.89 31.15
C VAL A 84 9.88 13.27 32.28
N LYS A 85 10.56 12.94 33.38
CA LYS A 85 9.95 12.53 34.63
C LYS A 85 10.75 13.13 35.78
N ASP A 86 10.05 13.63 36.79
CA ASP A 86 10.70 14.23 37.95
C ASP A 86 11.63 13.20 38.65
N GLY A 87 12.79 13.68 39.10
CA GLY A 87 13.83 12.85 39.69
C GLY A 87 14.60 11.92 38.72
N MET A 88 14.35 11.99 37.41
CA MET A 88 15.08 11.21 36.39
C MET A 88 15.75 12.12 35.36
N LEU A 89 16.80 11.60 34.71
CA LEU A 89 17.39 12.27 33.55
C LEU A 89 16.40 12.23 32.37
N PRO A 90 16.20 13.34 31.63
CA PRO A 90 15.38 13.34 30.42
C PRO A 90 15.82 12.30 29.40
N SER A 91 14.87 11.81 28.59
CA SER A 91 15.21 10.90 27.51
C SER A 91 16.06 11.58 26.45
N ASN A 92 16.69 10.78 25.60
CA ASN A 92 17.23 11.29 24.34
C ASN A 92 16.08 11.84 23.47
N ILE A 93 16.38 12.85 22.66
CA ILE A 93 15.45 13.38 21.65
C ILE A 93 15.46 12.42 20.46
N VAL A 94 14.28 11.97 20.05
CA VAL A 94 14.08 11.14 18.85
C VAL A 94 13.47 11.98 17.72
N THR A 95 13.75 11.58 16.49
CA THR A 95 13.23 12.23 15.28
C THR A 95 12.50 11.21 14.42
N PHE A 96 11.28 11.54 14.01
CA PHE A 96 10.44 10.79 13.09
C PHE A 96 10.12 11.69 11.89
N VAL A 97 10.38 11.19 10.68
CA VAL A 97 10.15 11.92 9.44
C VAL A 97 8.99 11.27 8.71
N TYR A 98 8.01 12.09 8.32
CA TYR A 98 6.85 11.65 7.56
C TYR A 98 6.83 12.34 6.20
N SER A 99 6.72 11.55 5.14
CA SER A 99 6.30 12.01 3.83
C SER A 99 4.82 11.66 3.63
N THR A 100 4.16 12.36 2.71
CA THR A 100 2.72 12.18 2.50
C THR A 100 2.38 11.82 1.07
N TYR A 101 1.34 11.00 0.96
CA TYR A 101 0.57 10.84 -0.27
C TYR A 101 -0.86 11.29 -0.02
N ASP A 102 -1.49 11.84 -1.05
CA ASP A 102 -2.92 12.08 -1.06
C ASP A 102 -3.63 10.78 -1.49
N GLU A 103 -4.73 10.44 -0.83
CA GLU A 103 -5.61 9.43 -1.40
C GLU A 103 -6.36 10.09 -2.54
N MET A 104 -5.91 9.84 -3.77
CA MET A 104 -6.77 10.11 -4.90
C MET A 104 -8.03 9.27 -4.69
N PRO A 105 -9.24 9.86 -4.78
CA PRO A 105 -10.47 9.10 -4.63
C PRO A 105 -10.40 7.94 -5.62
N VAL A 106 -10.38 6.71 -5.08
CA VAL A 106 -10.28 5.53 -5.93
C VAL A 106 -11.63 5.38 -6.60
N GLU A 107 -11.74 5.97 -7.79
CA GLU A 107 -12.89 5.76 -8.66
C GLU A 107 -12.93 4.27 -9.01
N GLN A 108 -14.10 3.64 -8.85
CA GLN A 108 -14.31 2.22 -9.08
C GLN A 108 -15.41 2.03 -10.12
N ALA A 109 -15.26 0.99 -10.94
CA ALA A 109 -16.29 0.52 -11.84
C ALA A 109 -16.42 -1.01 -11.69
N ALA A 110 -17.63 -1.53 -11.86
CA ALA A 110 -17.88 -2.97 -11.87
C ALA A 110 -18.36 -3.40 -13.25
N LEU A 111 -17.65 -4.34 -13.87
CA LEU A 111 -18.05 -5.01 -15.09
C LEU A 111 -18.88 -6.24 -14.69
N GLN A 112 -20.13 -6.32 -15.14
CA GLN A 112 -20.99 -7.48 -14.90
C GLN A 112 -20.62 -8.60 -15.88
N VAL A 113 -20.16 -9.73 -15.37
CA VAL A 113 -19.77 -10.90 -16.18
C VAL A 113 -20.29 -12.17 -15.52
N GLY A 114 -21.14 -12.93 -16.23
CA GLY A 114 -21.74 -14.17 -15.69
C GLY A 114 -22.56 -13.99 -14.41
N GLY A 115 -23.07 -12.79 -14.15
CA GLY A 115 -23.78 -12.45 -12.90
C GLY A 115 -22.87 -12.11 -11.70
N GLY A 116 -21.55 -12.00 -11.90
CA GLY A 116 -20.58 -11.53 -10.91
C GLY A 116 -19.97 -10.16 -11.25
N ASP A 117 -19.41 -9.50 -10.24
CA ASP A 117 -18.69 -8.23 -10.37
C ASP A 117 -17.20 -8.47 -10.67
N PHE A 118 -16.72 -8.01 -11.83
CA PHE A 118 -15.29 -7.76 -12.03
C PHE A 118 -14.98 -6.29 -11.78
N ARG A 119 -14.31 -6.00 -10.64
CA ARG A 119 -14.04 -4.63 -10.19
C ARG A 119 -12.77 -4.06 -10.82
N MET A 120 -12.90 -2.82 -11.28
CA MET A 120 -11.83 -2.02 -11.87
C MET A 120 -11.57 -0.80 -10.98
N ARG A 121 -10.30 -0.45 -10.80
CA ARG A 121 -9.84 0.77 -10.13
C ARG A 121 -9.27 1.74 -11.16
N ARG A 122 -9.58 3.03 -11.02
CA ARG A 122 -9.02 4.06 -11.89
C ARG A 122 -7.63 4.45 -11.41
N ALA A 123 -6.65 4.33 -12.31
CA ALA A 123 -5.33 4.94 -12.19
C ALA A 123 -5.37 6.32 -12.87
N PRO A 124 -5.34 7.43 -12.12
CA PRO A 124 -5.41 8.77 -12.70
C PRO A 124 -4.11 9.21 -13.37
N ALA A 125 -4.22 10.10 -14.37
CA ALA A 125 -3.08 10.74 -14.99
C ALA A 125 -2.35 11.66 -14.00
N GLY A 126 -1.05 11.87 -14.22
CA GLY A 126 -0.20 12.74 -13.41
C GLY A 126 0.36 12.08 -12.15
N LEU A 127 0.02 10.83 -11.86
CA LEU A 127 0.67 10.06 -10.79
C LEU A 127 2.10 9.70 -11.17
N THR A 128 3.06 10.15 -10.36
CA THR A 128 4.47 9.80 -10.49
C THR A 128 4.84 8.75 -9.44
N PHE A 129 5.46 7.66 -9.86
CA PHE A 129 5.90 6.59 -8.98
C PHE A 129 7.24 6.00 -9.42
N PRO A 130 8.05 5.48 -8.48
CA PRO A 130 9.28 4.80 -8.82
C PRO A 130 8.97 3.47 -9.54
N PHE A 131 9.68 3.20 -10.62
CA PHE A 131 9.66 1.92 -11.30
C PHE A 131 11.09 1.37 -11.36
N GLY A 132 11.30 0.16 -10.83
CA GLY A 132 12.60 -0.50 -10.78
C GLY A 132 13.42 -0.21 -9.50
N MET A 133 14.63 -0.79 -9.45
CA MET A 133 15.49 -0.80 -8.26
C MET A 133 16.30 0.51 -8.07
N PHE A 134 16.33 1.39 -9.08
CA PHE A 134 17.24 2.54 -9.12
C PHE A 134 16.50 3.87 -9.25
N ASP A 135 15.68 4.26 -8.27
CA ASP A 135 15.06 5.60 -8.12
C ASP A 135 14.61 6.29 -9.43
N THR A 136 14.24 5.50 -10.44
CA THR A 136 13.74 5.98 -11.72
C THR A 136 12.25 6.16 -11.55
N GLU A 137 11.77 7.38 -11.69
CA GLU A 137 10.35 7.70 -11.60
C GLU A 137 9.72 7.73 -12.98
N THR A 138 8.46 7.31 -13.06
CA THR A 138 7.61 7.45 -14.25
C THR A 138 6.30 8.10 -13.87
N THR A 139 5.68 8.77 -14.84
CA THR A 139 4.37 9.43 -14.68
C THR A 139 3.33 8.76 -15.56
N ILE A 140 2.11 8.61 -15.05
CA ILE A 140 0.97 8.19 -15.86
C ILE A 140 0.55 9.34 -16.78
N ASP A 141 0.79 9.22 -18.08
CA ASP A 141 0.41 10.27 -19.04
C ASP A 141 -1.12 10.39 -19.20
N TYR A 142 -1.82 9.27 -19.20
CA TYR A 142 -3.27 9.20 -19.41
C TYR A 142 -3.93 8.28 -18.39
N ALA A 143 -5.06 8.71 -17.84
CA ALA A 143 -5.80 7.92 -16.88
C ALA A 143 -6.31 6.62 -17.52
N TYR A 144 -6.24 5.52 -16.79
CA TYR A 144 -6.73 4.21 -17.25
C TYR A 144 -7.41 3.45 -16.13
N TRP A 145 -8.15 2.41 -16.49
CA TRP A 145 -8.75 1.46 -15.56
C TRP A 145 -7.89 0.20 -15.48
N ILE A 146 -7.67 -0.33 -14.28
CA ILE A 146 -6.96 -1.58 -14.05
C ILE A 146 -7.80 -2.49 -13.15
N GLY A 147 -7.74 -3.80 -13.35
CA GLY A 147 -8.41 -4.76 -12.48
C GLY A 147 -7.98 -4.57 -11.03
N GLU A 148 -8.92 -4.62 -10.11
CA GLU A 148 -8.63 -4.58 -8.66
C GLU A 148 -7.85 -5.82 -8.22
N THR A 149 -8.12 -6.95 -8.87
CA THR A 149 -7.47 -8.23 -8.62
C THR A 149 -6.96 -8.83 -9.93
N GLU A 150 -6.16 -9.88 -9.82
CA GLU A 150 -5.93 -10.79 -10.93
C GLU A 150 -7.27 -11.36 -11.42
N VAL A 151 -7.34 -11.74 -12.69
CA VAL A 151 -8.51 -12.41 -13.26
C VAL A 151 -8.64 -13.78 -12.59
N THR A 152 -9.77 -14.04 -11.94
CA THR A 152 -10.03 -15.35 -11.31
C THR A 152 -10.33 -16.39 -12.37
N TYR A 153 -10.13 -17.67 -12.05
CA TYR A 153 -10.48 -18.75 -12.96
C TYR A 153 -11.99 -18.82 -13.23
N ALA A 154 -12.83 -18.53 -12.23
CA ALA A 154 -14.27 -18.41 -12.43
C ALA A 154 -14.63 -17.37 -13.49
N LEU A 155 -14.10 -16.15 -13.36
CA LEU A 155 -14.31 -15.07 -14.34
C LEU A 155 -13.75 -15.44 -15.71
N TRP A 156 -12.54 -16.02 -15.74
CA TRP A 156 -11.93 -16.48 -16.97
C TRP A 156 -12.80 -17.49 -17.72
N SER A 157 -13.22 -18.54 -17.01
CA SER A 157 -13.96 -19.68 -17.56
C SER A 157 -15.35 -19.29 -18.06
N GLU A 158 -16.01 -18.34 -17.42
CA GLU A 158 -17.30 -17.78 -17.87
C GLU A 158 -17.19 -17.20 -19.29
N VAL A 159 -16.24 -16.28 -19.49
CA VAL A 159 -16.00 -15.66 -20.80
C VAL A 159 -15.44 -16.66 -21.79
N TYR A 160 -14.54 -17.55 -21.37
CA TYR A 160 -13.99 -18.61 -22.22
C TYR A 160 -15.10 -19.51 -22.78
N ASN A 161 -16.02 -19.98 -21.92
CA ASN A 161 -17.11 -20.87 -22.31
C ASN A 161 -18.07 -20.16 -23.26
N TRP A 162 -18.42 -18.90 -22.98
CA TRP A 162 -19.21 -18.10 -23.91
C TRP A 162 -18.50 -17.95 -25.26
N ALA A 163 -17.21 -17.59 -25.26
CA ALA A 163 -16.44 -17.26 -26.45
C ALA A 163 -16.20 -18.47 -27.37
N THR A 164 -16.15 -19.68 -26.79
CA THR A 164 -15.92 -20.94 -27.50
C THR A 164 -17.20 -21.74 -27.80
N ALA A 165 -18.35 -21.28 -27.29
CA ALA A 165 -19.64 -21.95 -27.45
C ALA A 165 -19.97 -22.19 -28.93
N GLU A 166 -20.46 -23.40 -29.25
CA GLU A 166 -20.85 -23.78 -30.62
C GLU A 166 -21.89 -22.82 -31.23
N ALA A 167 -22.76 -22.26 -30.38
CA ALA A 167 -23.78 -21.27 -30.79
C ALA A 167 -23.21 -20.02 -31.46
N ARG A 168 -21.91 -19.71 -31.25
CA ARG A 168 -21.23 -18.59 -31.91
C ARG A 168 -20.79 -18.89 -33.35
N GLY A 169 -20.87 -20.15 -33.80
CA GLY A 169 -20.54 -20.55 -35.16
C GLY A 169 -19.12 -20.10 -35.58
N ASP A 170 -19.05 -19.28 -36.64
CA ASP A 170 -17.80 -18.75 -37.19
C ASP A 170 -17.20 -17.61 -36.36
N SER A 171 -17.96 -17.01 -35.44
CA SER A 171 -17.51 -15.94 -34.52
C SER A 171 -16.85 -16.47 -33.24
N ARG A 172 -16.50 -17.76 -33.19
CA ARG A 172 -15.83 -18.36 -32.04
C ARG A 172 -14.40 -17.87 -31.89
N TYR A 173 -14.00 -17.65 -30.65
CA TYR A 173 -12.61 -17.41 -30.30
C TYR A 173 -11.87 -18.73 -30.13
N TYR A 174 -10.56 -18.71 -30.39
CA TYR A 174 -9.71 -19.90 -30.27
C TYR A 174 -8.56 -19.65 -29.29
N PHE A 175 -8.57 -20.44 -28.22
CA PHE A 175 -7.56 -20.43 -27.16
C PHE A 175 -6.63 -21.63 -27.33
N ALA A 176 -5.34 -21.42 -27.05
CA ALA A 176 -4.34 -22.47 -27.00
C ALA A 176 -4.46 -23.31 -25.72
N ARG A 177 -4.96 -22.71 -24.63
CA ARG A 177 -5.08 -23.35 -23.33
C ARG A 177 -6.41 -22.99 -22.67
N TYR A 178 -6.93 -23.96 -21.92
CA TYR A 178 -8.16 -23.79 -21.15
C TYR A 178 -7.97 -22.91 -19.90
N GLY A 179 -6.76 -22.92 -19.33
CA GLY A 179 -6.47 -22.29 -18.04
C GLY A 179 -6.85 -23.17 -16.85
N GLN A 180 -6.38 -22.78 -15.66
CA GLN A 180 -6.67 -23.48 -14.40
C GLN A 180 -6.74 -22.51 -13.22
N PRO A 181 -7.48 -22.84 -12.15
CA PRO A 181 -7.45 -22.09 -10.89
C PRO A 181 -6.12 -22.28 -10.15
N GLY A 182 -5.45 -21.16 -9.84
CA GLY A 182 -4.29 -21.09 -8.96
C GLY A 182 -3.15 -22.03 -9.33
N ASN A 183 -2.88 -23.03 -8.49
CA ASN A 183 -1.75 -23.94 -8.69
C ASN A 183 -2.20 -25.24 -9.38
N TYR A 184 -1.48 -25.64 -10.43
CA TYR A 184 -1.72 -26.89 -11.18
C TYR A 184 -1.79 -28.16 -10.30
N TYR A 185 -1.08 -28.18 -9.16
CA TYR A 185 -1.00 -29.35 -8.28
C TYR A 185 -1.99 -29.36 -7.12
N ASP A 186 -2.89 -28.37 -7.04
CA ASP A 186 -3.90 -28.32 -5.99
C ASP A 186 -5.03 -29.35 -6.28
N PRO A 187 -5.28 -30.32 -5.37
CA PRO A 187 -6.31 -31.33 -5.57
C PRO A 187 -7.75 -30.81 -5.42
N ASP A 188 -7.97 -29.65 -4.79
CA ASP A 188 -9.29 -29.05 -4.60
C ASP A 188 -9.23 -27.52 -4.80
N PRO A 189 -8.99 -27.06 -6.04
CA PRO A 189 -8.67 -25.67 -6.27
C PRO A 189 -9.92 -24.79 -6.24
N ASP A 190 -9.84 -23.71 -5.46
CA ASP A 190 -10.89 -22.68 -5.39
C ASP A 190 -10.97 -21.89 -6.71
N PRO A 191 -12.12 -21.85 -7.41
CA PRO A 191 -12.30 -21.08 -8.64
C PRO A 191 -12.10 -19.56 -8.49
N MET A 192 -12.13 -19.03 -7.28
CA MET A 192 -11.80 -17.62 -6.99
C MET A 192 -10.29 -17.36 -7.02
N GLN A 193 -9.45 -18.39 -7.07
CA GLN A 193 -8.02 -18.22 -7.30
C GLN A 193 -7.76 -17.65 -8.70
N PRO A 194 -6.62 -16.97 -8.90
CA PRO A 194 -6.22 -16.45 -10.20
C PRO A 194 -6.21 -17.54 -11.28
N VAL A 195 -6.61 -17.22 -12.51
CA VAL A 195 -6.37 -18.12 -13.63
C VAL A 195 -4.87 -18.21 -13.91
N THR A 196 -4.36 -19.42 -14.03
CA THR A 196 -2.97 -19.70 -14.37
C THR A 196 -2.89 -20.68 -15.52
N THR A 197 -1.66 -21.05 -15.89
CA THR A 197 -1.33 -21.97 -16.99
C THR A 197 -1.79 -21.51 -18.37
N ILE A 198 -2.23 -20.27 -18.54
CA ILE A 198 -2.57 -19.64 -19.83
C ILE A 198 -1.32 -19.08 -20.53
N SER A 199 -1.38 -18.93 -21.86
CA SER A 199 -0.34 -18.21 -22.60
C SER A 199 -0.66 -16.71 -22.69
N TRP A 200 0.35 -15.91 -23.03
CA TRP A 200 0.15 -14.48 -23.28
C TRP A 200 -0.84 -14.21 -24.44
N ARG A 201 -0.86 -15.09 -25.46
CA ARG A 201 -1.85 -15.04 -26.53
C ARG A 201 -3.26 -15.28 -25.99
N ASP A 202 -3.44 -16.28 -25.13
CA ASP A 202 -4.74 -16.59 -24.54
C ASP A 202 -5.28 -15.39 -23.76
N ALA A 203 -4.43 -14.71 -22.98
CA ALA A 203 -4.82 -13.51 -22.25
C ALA A 203 -5.35 -12.40 -23.18
N ILE A 204 -4.71 -12.16 -24.33
CA ILE A 204 -5.16 -11.14 -25.29
C ILE A 204 -6.47 -11.55 -25.98
N VAL A 205 -6.57 -12.81 -26.40
CA VAL A 205 -7.79 -13.36 -27.00
C VAL A 205 -8.95 -13.23 -26.00
N TRP A 206 -8.68 -13.50 -24.72
CA TRP A 206 -9.65 -13.34 -23.64
C TRP A 206 -10.07 -11.89 -23.45
N CYS A 207 -9.15 -10.91 -23.47
CA CYS A 207 -9.50 -9.49 -23.38
C CYS A 207 -10.41 -9.04 -24.53
N ASN A 208 -10.16 -9.53 -25.75
CA ASN A 208 -11.03 -9.26 -26.90
C ASN A 208 -12.42 -9.89 -26.70
N ALA A 209 -12.45 -11.16 -26.27
CA ALA A 209 -13.70 -11.87 -26.00
C ALA A 209 -14.51 -11.21 -24.87
N LEU A 210 -13.86 -10.79 -23.77
CA LEU A 210 -14.51 -10.06 -22.68
C LEU A 210 -15.10 -8.74 -23.16
N THR A 211 -14.36 -8.00 -24.00
CA THR A 211 -14.84 -6.74 -24.58
C THR A 211 -16.10 -6.99 -25.40
N GLU A 212 -16.13 -8.04 -26.21
CA GLU A 212 -17.33 -8.38 -26.97
C GLU A 212 -18.46 -8.86 -26.05
N TYR A 213 -18.19 -9.74 -25.08
CA TYR A 213 -19.17 -10.25 -24.11
C TYR A 213 -19.90 -9.11 -23.40
N TYR A 214 -19.15 -8.11 -22.94
CA TYR A 214 -19.71 -6.98 -22.20
C TYR A 214 -20.60 -6.06 -23.06
N ASN A 215 -20.40 -6.06 -24.38
CA ASN A 215 -21.13 -5.21 -25.32
C ASN A 215 -22.20 -5.95 -26.15
N ALA A 216 -22.33 -7.26 -25.97
CA ALA A 216 -23.28 -8.12 -26.69
C ALA A 216 -24.68 -8.06 -26.07
#